data_AF-A0A3R9F4U6-F1
#
_entry.id   AF-A0A3R9F4U6-F1
#
_cell.length_a   1.000
_cell.length_b   1.000
_cell.length_c   1.000
_cell.angle_alpha   90.00
_cell.angle_beta   90.00
_cell.angle_gamma   90.00
#
_symmetry.space_group_name_H-M   'P 1'
#
loop_
_entity.id
_entity.type
_entity.pdbx_description
1 polymer ?
#
loop_
_entity_poly.entity_id
_entity_poly.type
_entity_poly.pdbx_seq_one_letter_code
_entity_poly.pdbx_strand_id
1 'polypeptide(L)'
;MREINQTVASGVVAGIFLGLFLKAVEYITGLKVYTLLLNVDYIAILKDYAFPEFVEFVFHLVISVLLSLVTYYYLLKRTSKMRLVINLSLLVGFLLYPTTMLSDRTPEINSTYAFLFWMLGHGLYGVVLGWMLTNIRRNEGR
;
A
#
# COMPACT_ATOMS: atom_id res chain seq x y z
N MET A 1 12.55 20.20 5.75
CA MET A 1 12.01 20.28 4.37
C MET A 1 12.50 19.13 3.50
N ARG A 2 13.82 18.92 3.31
CA ARG A 2 14.36 17.88 2.42
C ARG A 2 13.91 16.44 2.78
N GLU A 3 13.99 16.06 4.06
CA GLU A 3 13.61 14.72 4.54
C GLU A 3 12.11 14.44 4.36
N ILE A 4 11.27 15.43 4.68
CA ILE A 4 9.81 15.37 4.48
C ILE A 4 9.51 15.10 3.00
N ASN A 5 10.12 15.87 2.10
CA ASN A 5 9.91 15.72 0.66
C ASN A 5 10.33 14.33 0.16
N GLN A 6 11.47 13.80 0.66
CA GLN A 6 11.93 12.46 0.30
C GLN A 6 11.01 11.37 0.88
N THR A 7 10.48 11.57 2.08
CA THR A 7 9.54 10.64 2.73
C THR A 7 8.19 10.60 1.99
N VAL A 8 7.67 11.77 1.60
CA VAL A 8 6.49 11.88 0.74
C VAL A 8 6.72 11.20 -0.60
N ALA A 9 7.84 11.50 -1.27
CA ALA A 9 8.19 10.86 -2.53
C ALA A 9 8.32 9.32 -2.39
N SER A 10 8.83 8.84 -1.25
CA SER A 10 8.93 7.39 -0.98
C SER A 10 7.56 6.72 -0.92
N GLY A 11 6.57 7.36 -0.28
CA GLY A 11 5.18 6.89 -0.28
C GLY A 11 4.59 6.88 -1.68
N VAL A 12 4.74 7.97 -2.44
CA VAL A 12 4.24 8.05 -3.82
C VAL A 12 4.85 6.97 -4.71
N VAL A 13 6.18 6.81 -4.69
CA VAL A 13 6.87 5.81 -5.52
C VAL A 13 6.48 4.38 -5.14
N ALA A 14 6.44 4.07 -3.84
CA ALA A 14 6.05 2.74 -3.37
C ALA A 14 4.58 2.43 -3.69
N GLY A 15 3.67 3.40 -3.48
CA GLY A 15 2.25 3.28 -3.81
C GLY A 15 2.01 3.09 -5.31
N ILE A 16 2.70 3.86 -6.17
CA ILE A 16 2.66 3.67 -7.62
C ILE A 16 3.15 2.28 -8.01
N PHE A 17 4.28 1.85 -7.45
CA PHE A 17 4.81 0.52 -7.70
C PHE A 17 3.80 -0.58 -7.34
N LEU A 18 3.19 -0.50 -6.15
CA LEU A 18 2.19 -1.46 -5.70
C LEU A 18 0.95 -1.48 -6.60
N GLY A 19 0.45 -0.29 -6.94
CA GLY A 19 -0.71 -0.15 -7.82
C GLY A 19 -0.46 -0.75 -9.20
N LEU A 20 0.67 -0.43 -9.83
CA LEU A 20 1.04 -1.00 -11.13
C LEU A 20 1.23 -2.52 -11.06
N PHE A 21 1.85 -3.02 -9.99
CA PHE A 21 2.02 -4.45 -9.78
C PHE A 21 0.67 -5.17 -9.69
N LEU A 22 -0.23 -4.72 -8.82
CA LEU A 22 -1.54 -5.36 -8.67
C LEU A 22 -2.42 -5.16 -9.90
N LYS A 23 -2.31 -4.03 -10.61
CA LYS A 23 -3.00 -3.81 -11.89
C LYS A 23 -2.56 -4.82 -12.95
N ALA A 24 -1.25 -5.08 -13.05
CA ALA A 24 -0.73 -6.10 -13.94
C ALA A 24 -1.21 -7.51 -13.56
N VAL A 25 -1.20 -7.85 -12.27
CA VAL A 25 -1.73 -9.14 -11.78
C VAL A 25 -3.21 -9.30 -12.15
N GLU A 26 -4.03 -8.28 -11.88
CA GLU A 26 -5.46 -8.30 -12.20
C GLU A 26 -5.70 -8.44 -13.70
N TYR A 27 -4.96 -7.68 -14.53
CA TYR A 27 -5.06 -7.76 -15.98
C TYR A 27 -4.71 -9.15 -16.53
N ILE A 28 -3.69 -9.81 -15.96
CA ILE A 28 -3.22 -11.12 -16.44
C ILE A 28 -4.09 -12.28 -15.93
N THR A 29 -4.56 -12.19 -14.68
CA THR A 29 -5.21 -13.32 -13.99
C THR A 29 -6.72 -13.18 -13.88
N GLY A 30 -7.27 -11.98 -14.07
CA GLY A 30 -8.67 -11.65 -13.79
C GLY A 30 -9.01 -11.56 -12.29
N LEU A 31 -8.06 -11.80 -11.38
CA LEU A 31 -8.26 -11.66 -9.95
C LEU A 31 -8.37 -10.17 -9.60
N LYS A 32 -9.50 -9.75 -9.01
CA LYS A 32 -9.84 -8.34 -8.75
C LYS A 32 -9.00 -7.65 -7.64
N VAL A 33 -7.71 -7.95 -7.52
CA VAL A 33 -6.80 -7.48 -6.45
C VAL A 33 -6.42 -6.00 -6.59
N TYR A 34 -6.40 -5.45 -7.81
CA TYR A 34 -6.22 -4.01 -8.02
C TYR A 34 -7.50 -3.26 -7.70
N THR A 35 -8.65 -3.81 -8.11
CA THR A 35 -9.96 -3.29 -7.70
C THR A 35 -10.09 -3.26 -6.18
N LEU A 36 -9.62 -4.30 -5.46
CA LEU A 36 -9.54 -4.29 -3.99
C LEU A 36 -8.61 -3.20 -3.44
N LEU A 37 -7.47 -2.94 -4.10
CA LEU A 37 -6.54 -1.87 -3.68
C LEU A 37 -7.20 -0.49 -3.73
N LEU A 38 -8.05 -0.26 -4.73
CA LEU A 38 -8.74 0.99 -4.99
C LEU A 38 -10.07 1.11 -4.23
N ASN A 39 -10.63 -0.01 -3.78
CA ASN A 39 -11.95 -0.08 -3.19
C ASN A 39 -12.09 0.88 -2.00
N VAL A 40 -13.05 1.80 -2.06
CA VAL A 40 -13.39 2.71 -0.95
C VAL A 40 -14.73 2.37 -0.30
N ASP A 41 -15.38 1.27 -0.69
CA ASP A 41 -16.73 0.90 -0.25
C ASP A 41 -16.80 0.62 1.27
N TYR A 42 -15.66 0.31 1.90
CA TYR A 42 -15.56 0.16 3.35
C TYR A 42 -15.69 1.50 4.11
N ILE A 43 -15.63 2.65 3.41
CA ILE A 43 -15.82 3.99 3.97
C ILE A 43 -17.28 4.38 3.77
N ALA A 44 -18.04 4.40 4.87
CA ALA A 44 -19.50 4.61 4.85
C ALA A 44 -19.97 5.87 4.10
N ILE A 45 -19.17 6.94 4.06
CA ILE A 45 -19.49 8.20 3.38
C ILE A 45 -19.21 8.13 1.87
N LEU A 46 -18.29 7.26 1.45
CA LEU A 46 -17.81 7.18 0.06
C LEU A 46 -18.44 6.03 -0.73
N LYS A 47 -19.01 5.02 -0.05
CA LYS A 47 -19.54 3.79 -0.66
C LYS A 47 -20.60 4.01 -1.76
N ASP A 48 -21.35 5.12 -1.69
CA ASP A 48 -22.44 5.40 -2.62
C ASP A 48 -21.98 6.21 -3.85
N TYR A 49 -20.68 6.56 -3.92
CA TYR A 49 -20.10 7.33 -5.00
C TYR A 49 -19.24 6.44 -5.91
N ALA A 50 -19.58 6.39 -7.19
CA ALA A 50 -18.74 5.78 -8.21
C ALA A 50 -17.65 6.77 -8.64
N PHE A 51 -16.45 6.60 -8.07
CA PHE A 51 -15.30 7.42 -8.45
C PHE A 51 -14.62 6.87 -9.72
N PRO A 52 -14.05 7.74 -10.57
CA PRO A 52 -13.14 7.30 -11.62
C PRO A 52 -11.91 6.60 -11.01
N GLU A 53 -11.37 5.60 -11.71
CA GLU A 53 -10.17 4.83 -11.29
C GLU A 53 -9.03 5.75 -10.83
N PHE A 54 -8.77 6.83 -11.57
CA PHE A 54 -7.74 7.80 -11.24
C PHE A 54 -7.93 8.43 -9.85
N VAL A 55 -9.18 8.72 -9.47
CA VAL A 55 -9.51 9.32 -8.17
C VAL A 55 -9.35 8.31 -7.04
N GLU A 56 -9.83 7.07 -7.21
CA GLU A 56 -9.60 5.99 -6.24
C GLU A 56 -8.11 5.72 -6.05
N PHE A 57 -7.33 5.76 -7.13
CA PHE A 57 -5.89 5.61 -7.07
C PHE A 57 -5.20 6.77 -6.34
N VAL A 58 -5.67 8.01 -6.51
CA VAL A 58 -5.17 9.14 -5.71
C VAL A 58 -5.47 8.94 -4.23
N PHE A 59 -6.64 8.43 -3.85
CA PHE A 59 -6.92 8.09 -2.44
C PHE A 59 -5.92 7.05 -1.91
N HIS A 60 -5.61 6.02 -2.68
CA HIS A 60 -4.58 5.05 -2.33
C HIS A 60 -3.21 5.72 -2.10
N LEU A 61 -2.78 6.62 -3.00
CA LEU A 61 -1.50 7.33 -2.85
C LEU A 61 -1.47 8.22 -1.60
N VAL A 62 -2.59 8.87 -1.25
CA VAL A 62 -2.69 9.65 -0.01
C VAL A 62 -2.45 8.76 1.22
N ILE A 63 -3.12 7.60 1.29
CA ILE A 63 -2.92 6.65 2.39
C ILE A 63 -1.47 6.15 2.42
N SER A 64 -0.86 5.86 1.26
CA SER A 64 0.54 5.43 1.17
C SER A 64 1.52 6.51 1.67
N VAL A 65 1.29 7.78 1.32
CA VAL A 65 2.09 8.91 1.83
C VAL A 65 1.94 9.05 3.34
N LEU A 66 0.73 8.96 3.88
CA LEU A 66 0.50 9.00 5.33
C LEU A 66 1.22 7.85 6.04
N LEU A 67 1.13 6.63 5.51
CA LEU A 67 1.83 5.46 6.04
C LEU A 67 3.35 5.63 6.00
N SER A 68 3.88 6.20 4.91
CA SER A 68 5.31 6.53 4.79
C SER A 68 5.77 7.50 5.87
N LEU A 69 5.04 8.61 6.07
CA LEU A 69 5.35 9.62 7.07
C LEU A 69 5.31 9.03 8.50
N VAL A 70 4.24 8.33 8.84
CA VAL A 70 4.09 7.68 10.16
C VAL A 70 5.24 6.70 10.40
N THR A 71 5.53 5.85 9.41
CA THR A 71 6.59 4.84 9.52
C THR A 71 7.97 5.48 9.70
N TYR A 72 8.28 6.53 8.95
CA TYR A 72 9.54 7.23 9.05
C TYR A 72 9.72 7.92 10.41
N TYR A 73 8.72 8.68 10.88
CA TYR A 73 8.84 9.48 12.10
C TYR A 73 8.74 8.67 13.40
N TYR A 74 7.87 7.67 13.46
CA TYR A 74 7.63 6.92 14.70
C TYR A 74 8.49 5.66 14.82
N LEU A 75 8.68 4.93 13.72
CA LEU A 75 9.17 3.55 13.77
C LEU A 75 10.64 3.45 13.37
N LEU A 76 11.03 4.11 12.29
CA LEU A 76 12.40 4.04 11.76
C LEU A 76 13.46 4.72 12.62
N LYS A 77 13.07 5.64 13.52
CA LYS A 77 14.00 6.25 14.48
C LYS A 77 14.42 5.29 15.60
N ARG A 78 13.69 4.19 15.85
CA ARG A 78 13.84 3.42 17.09
C ARG A 78 14.55 2.06 17.03
N THR A 79 14.69 1.35 15.89
CA THR A 79 15.67 0.24 15.60
C THR A 79 15.19 -0.69 14.44
N SER A 80 16.12 -1.40 13.78
CA SER A 80 15.96 -2.36 12.65
C SER A 80 14.99 -1.98 11.51
N LYS A 81 15.56 -1.33 10.49
CA LYS A 81 14.85 -0.44 9.59
C LYS A 81 14.00 -1.12 8.50
N MET A 82 14.50 -2.18 7.86
CA MET A 82 13.87 -2.73 6.65
C MET A 82 12.78 -3.76 6.98
N ARG A 83 13.12 -4.73 7.83
CA ARG A 83 12.20 -5.81 8.23
C ARG A 83 10.93 -5.27 8.90
N LEU A 84 11.07 -4.19 9.68
CA LEU A 84 9.93 -3.54 10.31
C LEU A 84 8.93 -3.00 9.28
N VAL A 85 9.41 -2.31 8.24
CA VAL A 85 8.54 -1.77 7.18
C VAL A 85 7.86 -2.89 6.39
N ILE A 86 8.59 -3.96 6.08
CA ILE A 86 8.02 -5.14 5.39
C ILE A 86 6.93 -5.79 6.26
N ASN A 87 7.21 -6.06 7.54
CA ASN A 87 6.25 -6.67 8.45
C ASN A 87 5.01 -5.80 8.65
N LEU A 88 5.16 -4.49 8.77
CA LEU A 88 4.04 -3.56 8.86
C LEU A 88 3.22 -3.54 7.58
N SER A 89 3.87 -3.58 6.42
CA SER A 89 3.18 -3.62 5.12
C SER A 89 2.38 -4.91 4.95
N LEU A 90 2.96 -6.05 5.33
CA LEU A 90 2.27 -7.34 5.36
C LEU A 90 1.11 -7.34 6.37
N LEU A 91 1.29 -6.76 7.55
CA LEU A 91 0.23 -6.66 8.54
C LEU A 91 -0.94 -5.81 8.02
N VAL A 92 -0.65 -4.66 7.39
CA VAL A 92 -1.68 -3.82 6.75
C VAL A 92 -2.39 -4.59 5.65
N GLY A 93 -1.66 -5.26 4.75
CA GLY A 93 -2.26 -6.09 3.71
C GLY A 93 -3.17 -7.18 4.29
N PHE A 94 -2.71 -7.90 5.32
CA PHE A 94 -3.49 -8.94 5.98
C PHE A 94 -4.77 -8.38 6.60
N LEU A 95 -4.71 -7.25 7.31
CA LEU A 95 -5.86 -6.62 7.95
C LEU A 95 -6.85 -6.03 6.96
N LEU A 96 -6.39 -5.61 5.78
CA LEU A 96 -7.24 -5.02 4.74
C LEU A 96 -7.92 -6.08 3.87
N TYR A 97 -7.36 -7.27 3.71
CA TYR A 97 -7.96 -8.29 2.84
C TYR A 97 -9.43 -8.65 3.19
N PRO A 98 -9.83 -8.75 4.48
CA PRO A 98 -11.23 -8.96 4.86
C PRO A 98 -12.22 -7.91 4.35
N THR A 99 -11.76 -6.70 3.98
CA THR A 99 -12.63 -5.66 3.39
C THR A 99 -13.22 -6.09 2.05
N THR A 100 -12.71 -7.15 1.44
CA THR A 100 -13.30 -7.78 0.26
C THR A 100 -14.72 -8.31 0.50
N MET A 101 -15.11 -8.55 1.75
CA MET A 101 -16.49 -8.94 2.12
C MET A 101 -17.47 -7.75 2.09
N LEU A 102 -16.96 -6.53 2.00
CA LEU A 102 -17.76 -5.31 2.05
C LEU A 102 -18.10 -4.75 0.66
N SER A 103 -17.68 -5.43 -0.42
CA SER A 103 -17.92 -5.01 -1.79
C SER A 103 -18.08 -6.21 -2.72
N ASP A 104 -19.03 -6.14 -3.64
CA ASP A 104 -19.21 -7.13 -4.71
C ASP A 104 -18.20 -6.92 -5.87
N ARG A 105 -17.44 -5.81 -5.83
CA ARG A 105 -16.43 -5.46 -6.85
C ARG A 105 -15.10 -6.15 -6.59
N THR A 106 -14.87 -6.70 -5.41
CA THR A 106 -13.58 -7.23 -4.98
C THR A 106 -13.52 -8.76 -5.10
N PRO A 107 -12.36 -9.42 -4.89
CA PRO A 107 -12.24 -10.87 -4.97
C PRO A 107 -13.11 -11.59 -3.92
N GLU A 108 -13.38 -12.87 -4.15
CA GLU A 108 -13.98 -13.70 -3.10
C GLU A 108 -13.03 -13.83 -1.90
N ILE A 109 -13.56 -13.74 -0.69
CA ILE A 109 -12.77 -13.81 0.56
C ILE A 109 -11.97 -15.12 0.70
N ASN A 110 -12.46 -16.21 0.13
CA ASN A 110 -11.81 -17.52 0.15
C ASN A 110 -10.82 -17.74 -1.00
N SER A 111 -10.64 -16.75 -1.90
CA SER A 111 -9.71 -16.87 -3.03
C SER A 111 -8.25 -16.87 -2.55
N THR A 112 -7.65 -18.06 -2.51
CA THR A 112 -6.26 -18.24 -2.07
C THR A 112 -5.28 -17.49 -2.96
N TYR A 113 -5.48 -17.52 -4.28
CA TYR A 113 -4.59 -16.82 -5.22
C TYR A 113 -4.68 -15.30 -5.07
N ALA A 114 -5.88 -14.75 -4.89
CA ALA A 114 -6.05 -13.31 -4.67
C ALA A 114 -5.34 -12.88 -3.38
N PHE A 115 -5.51 -13.63 -2.29
CA PHE A 115 -4.80 -13.38 -1.03
C PHE A 115 -3.27 -13.44 -1.21
N LEU A 116 -2.74 -14.45 -1.90
CA LEU A 116 -1.30 -14.60 -2.10
C LEU A 116 -0.70 -13.46 -2.93
N PHE A 117 -1.33 -13.07 -4.05
CA PHE A 117 -0.86 -11.93 -4.85
C PHE A 117 -1.00 -10.61 -4.10
N TRP A 118 -2.07 -10.43 -3.34
CA TRP A 118 -2.28 -9.28 -2.48
C TRP A 118 -1.16 -9.13 -1.44
N MET A 119 -0.85 -10.22 -0.73
CA MET A 119 0.21 -10.26 0.27
C MET A 119 1.60 -10.09 -0.35
N LEU A 120 1.84 -10.69 -1.52
CA LEU A 120 3.08 -10.49 -2.27
C LEU A 120 3.27 -9.02 -2.67
N GLY A 121 2.22 -8.38 -3.17
CA GLY A 121 2.23 -6.94 -3.49
C GLY A 121 2.62 -6.10 -2.28
N HIS A 122 1.96 -6.33 -1.14
CA HIS A 122 2.27 -5.61 0.11
C HIS A 122 3.68 -5.90 0.64
N GLY A 123 4.19 -7.12 0.46
CA GLY A 123 5.58 -7.45 0.74
C GLY A 123 6.55 -6.64 -0.11
N LEU A 124 6.32 -6.60 -1.43
CA LEU A 124 7.15 -5.83 -2.37
C LEU A 124 7.06 -4.31 -2.10
N TYR A 125 5.87 -3.79 -1.80
CA TYR A 125 5.68 -2.42 -1.33
C TYR A 125 6.56 -2.12 -0.11
N GLY A 126 6.54 -2.99 0.89
CA GLY A 126 7.35 -2.84 2.10
C GLY A 126 8.85 -2.85 1.82
N VAL A 127 9.31 -3.63 0.84
CA VAL A 127 10.71 -3.62 0.37
C VAL A 127 11.05 -2.27 -0.27
N VAL A 128 10.24 -1.79 -1.22
CA VAL A 128 10.48 -0.52 -1.92
C VAL A 128 10.48 0.65 -0.94
N LEU A 129 9.42 0.78 -0.14
CA LEU A 129 9.28 1.82 0.86
C LEU A 129 10.41 1.75 1.89
N GLY A 130 10.67 0.56 2.43
CA GLY A 130 11.72 0.34 3.41
C GLY A 130 13.08 0.76 2.86
N TRP A 131 13.43 0.36 1.64
CA TRP A 131 14.70 0.73 1.00
C TRP A 131 14.85 2.26 0.91
N MET A 132 13.83 2.97 0.44
CA MET A 132 13.88 4.43 0.32
C MET A 132 14.01 5.11 1.68
N LEU A 133 13.16 4.73 2.65
CA LEU A 133 13.18 5.34 3.98
C LEU A 133 14.46 5.04 4.77
N THR A 134 15.00 3.83 4.63
CA THR A 134 16.28 3.47 5.26
C THR A 134 17.46 4.28 4.72
N ASN A 135 17.43 4.61 3.42
CA ASN A 135 18.44 5.40 2.74
C ASN A 135 18.39 6.87 3.14
N ILE A 136 17.19 7.45 3.30
CA ILE A 136 17.01 8.82 3.82
C ILE A 136 17.71 8.94 5.18
N ARG A 137 17.37 8.04 6.12
CA ARG A 137 18.00 8.01 7.46
C ARG A 137 19.53 7.81 7.40
N ARG A 138 20.05 7.00 6.49
CA ARG A 138 21.50 6.77 6.38
C ARG A 138 22.25 8.04 5.97
N ASN A 139 21.61 8.89 5.17
CA ASN A 139 22.21 10.14 4.70
C ASN A 139 22.14 11.26 5.74
N GLU A 140 21.27 11.16 6.76
CA GLU A 140 21.20 12.11 7.89
C GLU A 140 22.24 11.84 8.98
N GLY A 141 22.62 10.58 9.18
CA GLY A 141 23.63 10.18 10.15
C GLY A 141 25.08 10.33 9.65
N ARG A 142 25.27 10.91 8.47
CA ARG A 142 26.56 11.31 7.89
C ARG A 142 26.62 12.82 7.85
#